data_AF-A0A9N9PZM6-F1
#
_entry.id   AF-A0A9N9PZM6-F1
#
_cell.length_a   1.000
_cell.length_b   1.000
_cell.length_c   1.000
_cell.angle_alpha   90.00
_cell.angle_beta   90.00
_cell.angle_gamma   90.00
#
_symmetry.space_group_name_H-M   'P 1'
#
loop_
_entity.id
_entity.type
_entity.pdbx_description
1 polymer ?
#
loop_
_entity_poly.entity_id
_entity_poly.type
_entity_poly.pdbx_seq_one_letter_code
_entity_poly.pdbx_strand_id
1 'polypeptide(L)'
;MRLLRTIFLAVQLSLAVQAVALPATKKTNEVIKKPDETKDKPAATPTPVDKAGPEFDGSFGKNTTLKAGPKTGWHFKTSLGNIEVDMMTDKDLTFTVTENKDPKGTAPTGFKFLDPNSYTIAISDDGQINQVDYIFTGSNIAKGATARTGKLVGGKFVFEGENIFDKEVSELKCKVKTVNGEWAIFTPDKNGGTEKEKPNGTHKEKTGGKRSIEWDG
;
A
#
# COMPACT_ATOMS: atom_id res chain seq x y z
N MET A 1 -50.70 -31.78 18.13
CA MET A 1 -49.64 -31.02 17.43
C MET A 1 -48.68 -30.50 18.48
N ARG A 2 -47.43 -30.96 18.47
CA ARG A 2 -46.43 -30.70 19.52
C ARG A 2 -45.74 -29.33 19.28
N LEU A 3 -45.71 -28.52 20.33
CA LEU A 3 -44.94 -27.26 20.46
C LEU A 3 -43.44 -27.53 20.27
N LEU A 4 -42.79 -26.78 19.38
CA LEU A 4 -41.33 -26.60 19.41
C LEU A 4 -41.01 -25.22 20.00
N ARG A 5 -40.32 -25.25 21.13
CA ARG A 5 -39.76 -24.08 21.82
C ARG A 5 -38.44 -23.71 21.17
N THR A 6 -38.33 -22.51 20.62
CA THR A 6 -37.06 -21.94 20.16
C THR A 6 -36.32 -21.35 21.36
N ILE A 7 -35.16 -21.92 21.67
CA ILE A 7 -34.26 -21.45 22.73
C ILE A 7 -33.43 -20.30 22.16
N PHE A 8 -33.58 -19.10 22.72
CA PHE A 8 -32.64 -18.00 22.55
C PHE A 8 -31.41 -18.25 23.43
N LEU A 9 -30.25 -18.43 22.82
CA LEU A 9 -28.98 -18.44 23.54
C LEU A 9 -28.33 -17.06 23.39
N ALA A 10 -28.50 -16.21 24.41
CA ALA A 10 -27.81 -14.93 24.51
C ALA A 10 -26.42 -15.17 25.11
N VAL A 11 -25.37 -14.97 24.31
CA VAL A 11 -23.99 -14.91 24.80
C VAL A 11 -23.74 -13.49 25.32
N GLN A 12 -23.73 -13.32 26.64
CA GLN A 12 -23.21 -12.12 27.26
C GLN A 12 -21.68 -12.16 27.24
N LEU A 13 -21.07 -11.24 26.49
CA LEU A 13 -19.64 -10.98 26.53
C LEU A 13 -19.37 -9.84 27.53
N SER A 14 -18.90 -10.18 28.72
CA SER A 14 -18.50 -9.20 29.72
C SER A 14 -17.11 -8.64 29.40
N LEU A 15 -17.05 -7.39 28.96
CA LEU A 15 -15.82 -6.60 28.88
C LEU A 15 -15.39 -6.18 30.29
N ALA A 16 -14.36 -6.81 30.83
CA ALA A 16 -13.67 -6.31 32.01
C ALA A 16 -12.67 -5.22 31.59
N VAL A 17 -13.04 -3.96 31.78
CA VAL A 17 -12.10 -2.83 31.71
C VAL A 17 -11.39 -2.74 33.05
N GLN A 18 -10.13 -3.16 33.10
CA GLN A 18 -9.25 -2.84 34.23
C GLN A 18 -8.71 -1.42 34.02
N ALA A 19 -9.26 -0.47 34.79
CA ALA A 19 -8.65 0.85 34.94
C ALA A 19 -7.41 0.71 35.82
N VAL A 20 -6.22 0.75 35.22
CA VAL A 20 -4.97 0.92 35.96
C VAL A 20 -4.82 2.40 36.28
N ALA A 21 -4.90 2.74 37.57
CA ALA A 21 -4.67 4.08 38.07
C ALA A 21 -3.17 4.44 37.92
N LEU A 22 -2.87 5.50 37.19
CA LEU A 22 -1.55 6.12 37.13
C LEU A 22 -1.30 6.92 38.42
N PRO A 23 -0.18 6.74 39.13
CA PRO A 23 0.18 7.61 40.23
C PRO A 23 0.66 8.96 39.70
N ALA A 24 0.02 10.04 40.17
CA ALA A 24 0.43 11.41 39.97
C ALA A 24 1.79 11.67 40.62
N THR A 25 2.82 11.95 39.82
CA THR A 25 4.10 12.44 40.32
C THR A 25 4.12 13.97 40.38
N LYS A 26 4.51 14.45 41.56
CA LYS A 26 4.61 15.85 41.95
C LYS A 26 5.61 16.61 41.07
N LYS A 27 5.27 17.87 40.76
CA LYS A 27 6.20 18.88 40.28
C LYS A 27 7.27 19.14 41.33
N THR A 28 8.53 19.02 40.95
CA THR A 28 9.67 19.67 41.60
C THR A 28 10.43 20.45 40.55
N ASN A 29 10.39 21.78 40.70
CA ASN A 29 11.30 22.70 40.03
C ASN A 29 12.69 22.45 40.60
N GLU A 30 13.61 21.91 39.80
CA GLU A 30 15.04 22.02 40.07
C GLU A 30 15.69 22.90 39.01
N VAL A 31 16.31 23.96 39.52
CA VAL A 31 17.21 24.88 38.84
C VAL A 31 18.46 24.10 38.45
N ILE A 32 18.73 23.97 37.15
CA ILE A 32 20.02 23.46 36.66
C ILE A 32 20.71 24.54 35.84
N LYS A 33 21.93 24.83 36.30
CA LYS A 33 22.92 25.75 35.78
C LYS A 33 23.28 25.43 34.32
N LYS A 34 23.61 26.50 33.57
CA LYS A 34 24.36 26.44 32.30
C LYS A 34 25.73 25.78 32.50
N PRO A 35 26.13 24.88 31.60
CA PRO A 35 27.44 24.98 30.94
C PRO A 35 27.25 24.87 29.42
N ASP A 36 27.75 25.81 28.64
CA ASP A 36 29.11 25.85 28.08
C ASP A 36 29.21 25.06 26.76
N GLU A 37 29.87 25.68 25.79
CA GLU A 37 29.90 25.34 24.38
C GLU A 37 30.48 23.94 24.14
N THR A 38 29.85 23.16 23.26
CA THR A 38 30.59 22.14 22.49
C THR A 38 29.89 21.80 21.18
N LYS A 39 30.52 22.30 20.10
CA LYS A 39 30.73 21.67 18.80
C LYS A 39 29.51 21.13 18.05
N ASP A 40 29.26 21.81 16.92
CA ASP A 40 28.61 21.32 15.71
C ASP A 40 28.60 19.80 15.57
N LYS A 41 27.46 19.19 15.88
CA LYS A 41 27.08 17.89 15.33
C LYS A 41 26.72 18.14 13.86
N PRO A 42 27.40 17.53 12.88
CA PRO A 42 26.95 17.62 11.51
C PRO A 42 25.50 17.12 11.46
N ALA A 43 24.61 17.94 10.91
CA ALA A 43 23.28 17.48 10.54
C ALA A 43 23.45 16.19 9.75
N ALA A 44 22.81 15.11 10.22
CA ALA A 44 22.83 13.85 9.51
C ALA A 44 22.30 14.12 8.10
N THR A 45 23.18 13.94 7.11
CA THR A 45 22.80 13.97 5.71
C THR A 45 21.63 13.01 5.54
N PRO A 46 20.47 13.44 5.01
CA PRO A 46 19.36 12.53 4.80
C PRO A 46 19.85 11.41 3.88
N THR A 47 19.85 10.20 4.40
CA THR A 47 20.06 8.99 3.60
C THR A 47 19.02 9.01 2.49
N PRO A 48 19.39 8.72 1.22
CA PRO A 48 18.41 8.57 0.15
C PRO A 48 17.30 7.64 0.61
N VAL A 49 16.07 8.16 0.54
CA VAL A 49 14.85 7.61 1.16
C VAL A 49 14.39 6.30 0.49
N ASP A 50 15.08 5.90 -0.58
CA ASP A 50 14.80 4.70 -1.39
C ASP A 50 15.87 3.60 -1.24
N LYS A 51 16.78 3.68 -0.25
CA LYS A 51 17.69 2.55 0.03
C LYS A 51 16.90 1.39 0.64
N ALA A 52 17.07 0.20 0.05
CA ALA A 52 16.50 -1.05 0.54
C ALA A 52 16.76 -1.23 2.04
N GLY A 53 15.70 -1.56 2.77
CA GLY A 53 15.72 -1.83 4.21
C GLY A 53 16.00 -3.31 4.50
N PRO A 54 15.98 -3.72 5.78
CA PRO A 54 15.82 -5.13 6.09
C PRO A 54 14.44 -5.62 5.62
N GLU A 55 14.44 -6.83 5.07
CA GLU A 55 13.27 -7.53 4.53
C GLU A 55 12.81 -8.62 5.50
N PHE A 56 11.49 -8.77 5.66
CA PHE A 56 10.89 -9.72 6.59
C PHE A 56 9.75 -10.51 5.95
N ASP A 57 9.61 -11.78 6.33
CA ASP A 57 8.44 -12.58 5.95
C ASP A 57 7.26 -12.30 6.89
N GLY A 58 6.16 -11.87 6.31
CA GLY A 58 4.87 -11.66 6.96
C GLY A 58 4.01 -12.93 6.99
N SER A 59 2.93 -12.87 7.76
CA SER A 59 1.87 -13.88 7.76
C SER A 59 0.51 -13.19 7.76
N PHE A 60 -0.38 -13.58 6.85
CA PHE A 60 -1.71 -12.97 6.80
C PHE A 60 -2.49 -13.17 8.11
N GLY A 61 -3.22 -12.13 8.51
CA GLY A 61 -4.07 -12.09 9.70
C GLY A 61 -3.31 -12.00 11.03
N LYS A 62 -1.98 -11.91 11.01
CA LYS A 62 -1.18 -11.73 12.23
C LYS A 62 -0.81 -10.26 12.44
N ASN A 63 -0.94 -9.80 13.68
CA ASN A 63 -0.43 -8.50 14.08
C ASN A 63 1.10 -8.54 14.10
N THR A 64 1.71 -7.55 13.46
CA THR A 64 3.15 -7.35 13.38
C THR A 64 3.49 -6.00 14.00
N THR A 65 4.53 -5.97 14.83
CA THR A 65 5.09 -4.73 15.35
C THR A 65 6.14 -4.20 14.38
N LEU A 66 5.90 -3.01 13.84
CA LEU A 66 6.90 -2.22 13.12
C LEU A 66 7.63 -1.34 14.14
N LYS A 67 8.95 -1.46 14.21
CA LYS A 67 9.77 -0.64 15.10
C LYS A 67 10.08 0.71 14.49
N ALA A 68 10.15 1.74 15.32
CA ALA A 68 10.72 3.03 14.94
C ALA A 68 12.12 2.83 14.34
N GLY A 69 12.40 3.42 13.18
CA GLY A 69 13.69 3.24 12.54
C GLY A 69 13.67 3.36 11.02
N PRO A 70 14.65 2.74 10.34
CA PRO A 70 14.76 2.81 8.88
C PRO A 70 13.58 2.13 8.19
N LYS A 71 13.46 2.34 6.88
CA LYS A 71 12.54 1.61 6.01
C LYS A 71 12.70 0.10 6.22
N THR A 72 11.60 -0.66 6.26
CA THR A 72 11.57 -2.12 6.26
C THR A 72 10.52 -2.62 5.27
N GLY A 73 10.82 -3.69 4.54
CA GLY A 73 9.87 -4.37 3.66
C GLY A 73 9.33 -5.65 4.30
N TRP A 74 8.03 -5.87 4.17
CA TRP A 74 7.33 -7.03 4.71
C TRP A 74 6.61 -7.79 3.61
N HIS A 75 7.07 -9.02 3.34
CA HIS A 75 6.65 -9.88 2.25
C HIS A 75 5.53 -10.81 2.68
N PHE A 76 4.40 -10.78 2.00
CA PHE A 76 3.30 -11.70 2.24
C PHE A 76 3.06 -12.54 0.99
N LYS A 77 3.37 -13.83 1.11
CA LYS A 77 3.30 -14.77 -0.01
C LYS A 77 1.86 -14.97 -0.49
N THR A 78 1.66 -14.80 -1.79
CA THR A 78 0.37 -14.96 -2.47
C THR A 78 0.42 -16.16 -3.43
N SER A 79 -0.66 -16.39 -4.17
CA SER A 79 -0.70 -17.44 -5.19
C SER A 79 0.12 -17.12 -6.44
N LEU A 80 0.31 -15.82 -6.77
CA LEU A 80 0.94 -15.37 -8.02
C LEU A 80 2.24 -14.56 -7.83
N GLY A 81 2.62 -14.28 -6.58
CA GLY A 81 3.75 -13.42 -6.22
C GLY A 81 3.82 -13.15 -4.71
N ASN A 82 4.32 -11.99 -4.32
CA ASN A 82 4.26 -11.49 -2.95
C ASN A 82 3.67 -10.09 -2.98
N ILE A 83 2.73 -9.80 -2.08
CA ILE A 83 2.45 -8.41 -1.75
C ILE A 83 3.45 -7.97 -0.69
N GLU A 84 4.02 -6.79 -0.88
CA GLU A 84 5.00 -6.20 0.02
C GLU A 84 4.45 -4.90 0.60
N VAL A 85 4.66 -4.71 1.90
CA VAL A 85 4.33 -3.46 2.58
C VAL A 85 5.62 -2.84 3.08
N ASP A 86 5.96 -1.71 2.48
CA ASP A 86 7.24 -1.04 2.67
C ASP A 86 7.02 0.23 3.50
N MET A 87 7.60 0.26 4.69
CA MET A 87 7.27 1.27 5.70
C MET A 87 8.49 1.80 6.44
N MET A 88 8.49 3.09 6.73
CA MET A 88 9.40 3.75 7.66
C MET A 88 8.60 4.55 8.67
N THR A 89 8.97 4.54 9.95
CA THR A 89 8.23 5.24 11.01
C THR A 89 9.18 5.78 12.08
N ASP A 90 8.79 6.87 12.74
CA ASP A 90 9.51 7.48 13.86
C ASP A 90 9.06 6.96 15.23
N LYS A 91 8.03 6.11 15.26
CA LYS A 91 7.48 5.46 16.45
C LYS A 91 7.09 4.02 16.16
N ASP A 92 6.99 3.20 17.20
CA ASP A 92 6.50 1.83 17.05
C ASP A 92 5.04 1.83 16.60
N LEU A 93 4.74 1.09 15.54
CA LEU A 93 3.40 0.89 14.99
C LEU A 93 3.04 -0.59 15.06
N THR A 94 1.74 -0.87 15.03
CA THR A 94 1.24 -2.23 14.79
C THR A 94 0.48 -2.25 13.49
N PHE A 95 0.75 -3.26 12.67
CA PHE A 95 0.02 -3.46 11.44
C PHE A 95 -0.35 -4.92 11.22
N THR A 96 -1.35 -5.13 10.37
CA THR A 96 -1.84 -6.45 9.97
C THR A 96 -2.15 -6.40 8.48
N VAL A 97 -1.82 -7.47 7.77
CA VAL A 97 -2.23 -7.67 6.38
C VAL A 97 -3.17 -8.87 6.33
N THR A 98 -4.34 -8.72 5.74
CA THR A 98 -5.34 -9.79 5.62
C THR A 98 -5.63 -10.06 4.17
N GLU A 99 -5.53 -11.32 3.75
CA GLU A 99 -5.90 -11.76 2.40
C GLU A 99 -7.42 -11.95 2.31
N ASN A 100 -8.03 -11.31 1.32
CA ASN A 100 -9.41 -11.53 0.92
C ASN A 100 -9.43 -12.31 -0.40
N LYS A 101 -9.95 -13.55 -0.34
CA LYS A 101 -10.01 -14.47 -1.48
C LYS A 101 -11.22 -14.27 -2.39
N ASP A 102 -12.11 -13.36 -2.02
CA ASP A 102 -13.32 -13.02 -2.77
C ASP A 102 -13.55 -11.50 -2.72
N PRO A 103 -12.72 -10.72 -3.44
CA PRO A 103 -12.80 -9.27 -3.45
C PRO A 103 -14.17 -8.81 -3.97
N LYS A 104 -14.86 -7.97 -3.19
CA LYS A 104 -16.19 -7.45 -3.56
C LYS A 104 -16.13 -6.19 -4.42
N GLY A 105 -14.97 -5.56 -4.50
CA GLY A 105 -14.75 -4.40 -5.36
C GLY A 105 -14.72 -4.75 -6.83
N THR A 106 -15.27 -3.87 -7.67
CA THR A 106 -15.12 -3.99 -9.12
C THR A 106 -13.76 -3.47 -9.58
N ALA A 107 -13.16 -4.13 -10.58
CA ALA A 107 -11.91 -3.68 -11.18
C ALA A 107 -12.06 -2.31 -11.88
N PRO A 108 -10.98 -1.52 -12.01
CA PRO A 108 -10.98 -0.31 -12.82
C PRO A 108 -11.39 -0.60 -14.27
N THR A 109 -12.08 0.36 -14.92
CA THR A 109 -12.46 0.23 -16.34
C THR A 109 -11.24 -0.05 -17.21
N GLY A 110 -11.34 -1.03 -18.12
CA GLY A 110 -10.23 -1.42 -18.99
C GLY A 110 -9.21 -2.37 -18.35
N PHE A 111 -9.42 -2.76 -17.09
CA PHE A 111 -8.55 -3.66 -16.35
C PHE A 111 -9.33 -4.83 -15.77
N LYS A 112 -8.59 -5.87 -15.39
CA LYS A 112 -9.07 -7.00 -14.60
C LYS A 112 -8.07 -7.33 -13.50
N PHE A 113 -8.55 -8.04 -12.48
CA PHE A 113 -7.71 -8.62 -11.45
C PHE A 113 -6.62 -9.48 -12.08
N LEU A 114 -5.38 -9.18 -11.72
CA LEU A 114 -4.23 -10.00 -12.06
C LEU A 114 -4.04 -11.09 -11.00
N ASP A 115 -3.94 -10.69 -9.74
CA ASP A 115 -4.12 -11.60 -8.60
C ASP A 115 -5.63 -11.67 -8.29
N PRO A 116 -6.23 -12.87 -8.19
CA PRO A 116 -7.65 -13.00 -7.85
C PRO A 116 -7.98 -12.54 -6.42
N ASN A 117 -6.98 -12.37 -5.56
CA ASN A 117 -7.15 -11.94 -4.19
C ASN A 117 -6.91 -10.43 -4.03
N SER A 118 -7.44 -9.86 -2.95
CA SER A 118 -7.12 -8.51 -2.47
C SER A 118 -6.55 -8.59 -1.06
N TYR A 119 -5.93 -7.50 -0.61
CA TYR A 119 -5.17 -7.47 0.64
C TYR A 119 -5.54 -6.24 1.45
N THR A 120 -6.13 -6.45 2.61
CA THR A 120 -6.46 -5.38 3.54
C THR A 120 -5.28 -5.14 4.46
N ILE A 121 -4.69 -3.96 4.36
CA ILE A 121 -3.63 -3.49 5.25
C ILE A 121 -4.30 -2.58 6.29
N ALA A 122 -4.09 -2.89 7.56
CA ALA A 122 -4.52 -2.08 8.68
C ALA A 122 -3.30 -1.74 9.54
N ILE A 123 -2.97 -0.47 9.68
CA ILE A 123 -1.88 0.05 10.52
C ILE A 123 -2.41 1.11 11.48
N SER A 124 -1.86 1.12 12.70
CA SER A 124 -2.29 2.00 13.78
C SER A 124 -2.11 3.50 13.49
N ASP A 125 -1.19 3.85 12.60
CA ASP A 125 -0.96 5.22 12.12
C ASP A 125 -0.20 5.17 10.79
N ASP A 126 -0.11 6.29 10.08
CA ASP A 126 0.66 6.38 8.85
C ASP A 126 2.17 6.46 9.14
N GLY A 127 2.97 5.73 8.35
CA GLY A 127 4.41 5.86 8.34
C GLY A 127 4.89 7.12 7.61
N GLN A 128 6.17 7.44 7.75
CA GLN A 128 6.88 8.47 6.98
C GLN A 128 7.08 8.06 5.51
N ILE A 129 7.27 6.75 5.27
CA ILE A 129 7.25 6.13 3.95
C ILE A 129 6.15 5.08 3.97
N ASN A 130 5.33 5.07 2.91
CA ASN A 130 4.23 4.14 2.72
C ASN A 130 4.25 3.66 1.26
N GLN A 131 4.54 2.38 1.04
CA GLN A 131 4.49 1.74 -0.28
C GLN A 131 3.75 0.41 -0.20
N VAL A 132 3.01 0.08 -1.26
CA VAL A 132 2.27 -1.18 -1.41
C VAL A 132 2.73 -1.83 -2.71
N ASP A 133 3.72 -2.68 -2.58
CA ASP A 133 4.48 -3.19 -3.70
C ASP A 133 4.03 -4.62 -4.02
N TYR A 134 4.30 -5.09 -5.22
CA TYR A 134 3.99 -6.47 -5.62
C TYR A 134 5.12 -7.08 -6.43
N ILE A 135 5.70 -8.13 -5.87
CA ILE A 135 6.79 -8.88 -6.48
C ILE A 135 6.20 -10.03 -7.28
N PHE A 136 6.36 -9.99 -8.59
CA PHE A 136 5.89 -11.04 -9.49
C PHE A 136 6.85 -12.21 -9.50
N THR A 137 6.29 -13.42 -9.63
CA THR A 137 7.08 -14.65 -9.74
C THR A 137 6.66 -15.46 -10.97
N GLY A 138 7.57 -16.31 -11.46
CA GLY A 138 7.30 -17.25 -12.55
C GLY A 138 6.82 -16.58 -13.84
N SER A 139 5.76 -17.13 -14.45
CA SER A 139 5.22 -16.64 -15.71
C SER A 139 4.48 -15.29 -15.62
N ASN A 140 4.25 -14.76 -14.41
CA ASN A 140 3.57 -13.48 -14.23
C ASN A 140 4.49 -12.26 -14.33
N ILE A 141 5.81 -12.45 -14.28
CA ILE A 141 6.80 -11.35 -14.36
C ILE A 141 6.56 -10.47 -15.60
N ALA A 142 6.26 -11.08 -16.75
CA ALA A 142 6.00 -10.36 -17.99
C ALA A 142 4.78 -9.43 -17.93
N LYS A 143 3.87 -9.63 -16.97
CA LYS A 143 2.69 -8.79 -16.78
C LYS A 143 2.99 -7.54 -15.95
N GLY A 144 4.06 -7.56 -15.15
CA GLY A 144 4.41 -6.46 -14.24
C GLY A 144 4.57 -5.12 -14.94
N ALA A 145 5.14 -5.10 -16.15
CA ALA A 145 5.33 -3.88 -16.95
C ALA A 145 4.04 -3.15 -17.33
N THR A 146 2.89 -3.83 -17.29
CA THR A 146 1.57 -3.21 -17.56
C THR A 146 0.65 -3.27 -16.35
N ALA A 147 1.09 -3.90 -15.26
CA ALA A 147 0.29 -4.05 -14.07
C ALA A 147 0.17 -2.73 -13.31
N ARG A 148 -0.90 -2.62 -12.51
CA ARG A 148 -1.15 -1.47 -11.64
C ARG A 148 -1.72 -1.93 -10.32
N THR A 149 -1.32 -1.27 -9.24
CA THR A 149 -1.87 -1.44 -7.89
C THR A 149 -3.05 -0.49 -7.72
N GLY A 150 -4.17 -0.99 -7.22
CA GLY A 150 -5.37 -0.21 -6.96
C GLY A 150 -5.90 -0.41 -5.55
N LYS A 151 -6.51 0.65 -5.00
CA LYS A 151 -7.12 0.68 -3.67
C LYS A 151 -8.64 0.68 -3.78
N LEU A 152 -9.31 -0.06 -2.91
CA LEU A 152 -10.77 -0.08 -2.83
C LEU A 152 -11.30 1.23 -2.24
N VAL A 153 -12.13 1.94 -3.01
CA VAL A 153 -12.82 3.17 -2.61
C VAL A 153 -14.28 3.08 -3.08
N GLY A 154 -15.23 3.11 -2.14
CA GLY A 154 -16.66 3.12 -2.47
C GLY A 154 -17.13 1.93 -3.31
N GLY A 155 -16.55 0.74 -3.10
CA GLY A 155 -16.92 -0.49 -3.82
C GLY A 155 -16.26 -0.66 -5.21
N LYS A 156 -15.35 0.23 -5.58
CA LYS A 156 -14.55 0.13 -6.82
C LYS A 156 -13.08 0.25 -6.47
N PHE A 157 -12.24 -0.53 -7.13
CA PHE A 157 -10.81 -0.28 -7.07
C PHE A 157 -10.48 0.93 -7.94
N VAL A 158 -9.63 1.81 -7.43
CA VAL A 158 -9.11 2.98 -8.14
C VAL A 158 -7.59 2.94 -8.07
N PHE A 159 -6.92 3.34 -9.14
CA PHE A 159 -5.46 3.48 -9.11
C PHE A 159 -5.10 4.64 -8.20
N GLU A 160 -4.19 4.38 -7.28
CA GLU A 160 -3.63 5.37 -6.37
C GLU A 160 -2.11 5.28 -6.44
N GLY A 161 -1.44 6.38 -6.12
CA GLY A 161 0.01 6.42 -6.03
C GLY A 161 0.73 6.40 -7.39
N GLU A 162 2.05 6.45 -7.30
CA GLU A 162 2.94 6.32 -8.45
C GLU A 162 3.30 4.84 -8.63
N ASN A 163 2.92 4.27 -9.77
CA ASN A 163 3.16 2.86 -10.11
C ASN A 163 4.43 2.76 -10.98
N ILE A 164 5.46 2.11 -10.46
CA ILE A 164 6.74 1.93 -11.16
C ILE A 164 7.10 0.45 -11.18
N PHE A 165 7.21 -0.13 -12.37
CA PHE A 165 7.69 -1.50 -12.50
C PHE A 165 9.22 -1.54 -12.60
N ASP A 166 9.86 -2.17 -11.63
CA ASP A 166 11.28 -2.46 -11.61
C ASP A 166 11.53 -3.86 -12.19
N LYS A 167 12.06 -3.90 -13.41
CA LYS A 167 12.31 -5.16 -14.13
C LYS A 167 13.42 -6.00 -13.52
N GLU A 168 14.34 -5.40 -12.76
CA GLU A 168 15.52 -6.11 -12.25
C GLU A 168 15.14 -6.99 -11.07
N VAL A 169 14.18 -6.54 -10.26
CA VAL A 169 13.62 -7.26 -9.11
C VAL A 169 12.21 -7.80 -9.35
N SER A 170 11.67 -7.61 -10.57
CA SER A 170 10.33 -8.06 -10.96
C SER A 170 9.23 -7.53 -10.03
N GLU A 171 9.28 -6.24 -9.71
CA GLU A 171 8.48 -5.63 -8.65
C GLU A 171 7.68 -4.44 -9.19
N LEU A 172 6.39 -4.38 -8.89
CA LEU A 172 5.56 -3.19 -9.10
C LEU A 172 5.52 -2.38 -7.81
N LYS A 173 6.20 -1.25 -7.80
CA LYS A 173 6.23 -0.31 -6.68
C LYS A 173 5.04 0.64 -6.75
N CYS A 174 4.36 0.86 -5.63
CA CYS A 174 3.26 1.82 -5.52
C CYS A 174 3.45 2.74 -4.31
N LYS A 175 3.97 3.94 -4.54
CA LYS A 175 4.16 4.93 -3.47
C LYS A 175 2.86 5.66 -3.17
N VAL A 176 2.42 5.61 -1.91
CA VAL A 176 1.11 6.10 -1.47
C VAL A 176 1.23 7.00 -0.25
N LYS A 177 0.18 7.78 0.05
CA LYS A 177 0.15 8.59 1.27
C LYS A 177 -0.06 7.74 2.52
N THR A 178 -0.91 6.74 2.40
CA THR A 178 -1.27 5.81 3.48
C THR A 178 -1.45 4.42 2.89
N VAL A 179 -0.91 3.41 3.59
CA VAL A 179 -1.12 2.00 3.23
C VAL A 179 -2.46 1.47 3.73
N ASN A 180 -3.16 2.17 4.64
CA ASN A 180 -4.43 1.70 5.19
C ASN A 180 -5.50 1.54 4.10
N GLY A 181 -6.04 0.33 3.94
CA GLY A 181 -7.11 0.03 2.98
C GLY A 181 -6.99 -1.38 2.37
N GLU A 182 -7.92 -1.68 1.46
CA GLU A 182 -7.90 -2.92 0.68
C GLU A 182 -7.28 -2.67 -0.70
N TRP A 183 -6.29 -3.47 -1.05
CA TRP A 183 -5.47 -3.32 -2.26
C TRP A 183 -5.56 -4.54 -3.16
N ALA A 184 -5.45 -4.33 -4.46
CA ALA A 184 -5.42 -5.41 -5.43
C ALA A 184 -4.53 -5.04 -6.62
N ILE A 185 -4.08 -6.06 -7.36
CA ILE A 185 -3.20 -5.91 -8.51
C ILE A 185 -3.99 -6.17 -9.78
N PHE A 186 -3.83 -5.29 -10.76
CA PHE A 186 -4.60 -5.29 -11.99
C PHE A 186 -3.68 -5.41 -13.20
N THR A 187 -4.22 -5.95 -14.29
CA THR A 187 -3.59 -5.98 -15.61
C THR A 187 -4.61 -5.50 -16.66
N PRO A 188 -4.17 -4.89 -17.77
CA PRO A 188 -5.08 -4.49 -18.83
C PRO A 188 -5.95 -5.65 -19.28
N ASP A 189 -7.25 -5.43 -19.36
CA ASP A 189 -8.13 -6.41 -19.95
C ASP A 189 -8.06 -6.27 -21.47
N LYS A 190 -7.71 -7.37 -22.17
CA LYS A 190 -7.59 -7.37 -23.64
C LYS A 190 -8.92 -7.05 -24.34
N ASN A 191 -10.03 -7.15 -23.61
CA ASN A 191 -11.38 -6.80 -24.08
C ASN A 191 -11.82 -5.39 -23.66
N GLY A 192 -11.05 -4.74 -22.78
CA GLY A 192 -11.27 -3.36 -22.37
C GLY A 192 -10.71 -2.42 -23.43
N GLY A 193 -11.59 -1.94 -24.32
CA GLY A 193 -11.23 -1.01 -25.38
C GLY A 193 -10.33 0.11 -24.87
N THR A 194 -9.28 0.41 -25.63
CA THR A 194 -8.28 1.45 -25.35
C THR A 194 -8.94 2.77 -24.97
N GLU A 195 -9.00 3.11 -23.69
CA GLU A 195 -9.22 4.49 -23.29
C GLU A 195 -7.88 5.21 -23.51
N LYS A 196 -7.80 5.94 -24.62
CA LYS A 196 -6.69 6.86 -24.88
C LYS A 196 -6.70 7.88 -23.76
N GLU A 197 -5.75 7.77 -22.85
CA GLU A 197 -5.35 8.85 -21.96
C GLU A 197 -5.16 10.10 -22.84
N LYS A 198 -6.02 11.12 -22.66
CA LYS A 198 -5.88 12.37 -23.41
C LYS A 198 -4.53 12.99 -22.99
N PRO A 199 -3.57 13.21 -23.91
CA PRO A 199 -2.40 13.99 -23.57
C PRO A 199 -2.86 15.41 -23.24
N ASN A 200 -2.72 15.79 -21.97
CA ASN A 200 -2.87 17.18 -21.54
C ASN A 200 -1.63 17.94 -22.03
N GLY A 201 -1.68 18.39 -23.27
CA GLY A 201 -0.58 19.11 -23.90
C GLY A 201 -1.08 19.77 -25.18
N THR A 202 -1.29 21.08 -25.11
CA THR A 202 -1.50 21.96 -26.25
C THR A 202 -0.34 21.85 -27.24
N HIS A 203 -0.42 20.92 -28.18
CA HIS A 203 0.41 20.96 -29.38
C HIS A 203 -0.30 21.86 -30.39
N LYS A 204 0.21 23.08 -30.57
CA LYS A 204 -0.12 23.90 -31.74
C LYS A 204 0.43 23.17 -32.97
N GLU A 205 -0.46 22.55 -33.72
CA GLU A 205 -0.17 22.03 -35.05
C GLU A 205 0.10 23.22 -35.98
N LYS A 206 1.35 23.36 -36.45
CA LYS A 206 1.67 24.20 -37.59
C LYS A 206 1.21 23.47 -38.85
N THR A 207 0.21 24.04 -39.50
CA THR A 207 -0.23 23.71 -40.85
C THR A 207 0.93 23.81 -41.85
N GLY A 208 1.10 22.78 -42.69
CA GLY A 208 1.96 22.89 -43.87
C GLY A 208 2.42 21.55 -44.43
N GLY A 209 1.64 20.97 -45.35
CA GLY A 209 2.08 19.83 -46.15
C GLY A 209 0.96 19.17 -46.93
N LYS A 210 0.62 19.76 -48.09
CA LYS A 210 -0.30 19.17 -49.09
C LYS A 210 0.17 17.76 -49.45
N ARG A 211 -0.70 16.76 -49.32
CA ARG A 211 -0.57 15.49 -50.06
C ARG A 211 -1.33 15.63 -51.37
N SER A 212 -0.63 15.74 -52.48
CA SER A 212 -1.16 15.40 -53.80
C SER A 212 -0.98 13.90 -53.99
N ILE A 213 -2.10 13.20 -54.10
CA ILE A 213 -2.18 11.85 -54.64
C ILE A 213 -2.42 12.05 -56.14
N GLU A 214 -1.44 11.74 -56.96
CA GLU A 214 -1.63 11.53 -58.40
C GLU A 214 -1.34 10.05 -58.68
N TRP A 215 -2.36 9.40 -59.22
CA TRP A 215 -2.30 8.12 -59.91
C TRP A 215 -2.04 8.41 -61.38
N ASP A 216 -1.10 7.69 -61.99
CA ASP A 216 -0.96 7.40 -63.42
C ASP A 216 0.12 6.30 -63.49
N GLY A 217 0.06 5.20 -64.22
CA GLY A 217 -0.83 4.64 -65.23
C GLY A 217 -0.15 3.35 -65.71
#